data_AF-D8F5Z1-F1
#
_entry.id   AF-D8F5Z1-F1
#
_cell.length_a   1.000
_cell.length_b   1.000
_cell.length_c   1.000
_cell.angle_alpha   90.00
_cell.angle_beta   90.00
_cell.angle_gamma   90.00
#
_symmetry.space_group_name_H-M   'P 1'
#
loop_
_entity.id
_entity.type
_entity.pdbx_description
1 polymer ?
#
loop_
_entity_poly.entity_id
_entity_poly.type
_entity_poly.pdbx_seq_one_letter_code
_entity_poly.pdbx_strand_id
1 'polypeptide(L)'
;MTFYDKEEYLKSPRGLYGRYHWRQLRGWTNYSFDEEPKSKNSMKLPEKIQFQQKLLEKMKASRRRAYRAPIIAEMSFDTTAQNPPHIHTIVKNYQDLFEKSLDESIKRKGLVYQNDKKIYGLSVRYHIGEKPRIRASFSPFRDFLQDLDLVSDIISGDYSYEAGCHDLEEQIFEIHGRSENDYFDDSIESLRDFIQNKDLFISAVGEKAYEAMLLSHRMSAQEQLLKGLNLGISDLYSFYMPLIMEQKFGRKLTPSDKELEKIPGVTSDWIANSPIRIQLPNAPLVKGESDKFKQKVRESLEIFHREHPIFIPLHIPVNLNILYKPPKEPEKDYNDLDNIMRRIVPVFNEIFEPPSTYVSHINLDDIRDKRLYESLKKSQDRVPKSIRTSISGYDIFKMPRDQEDESDGFLTASFTSGTVSHSSPRYVMDRIVEKWIECCDD
;
A
#
# COMPACT_ATOMS: atom_id res chain seq x y z
N MET A 1 -11.01 -26.43 34.43
CA MET A 1 -10.39 -26.53 33.10
C MET A 1 -11.15 -27.59 32.32
N THR A 2 -12.18 -27.17 31.60
CA THR A 2 -12.86 -28.02 30.62
C THR A 2 -11.88 -28.22 29.47
N PHE A 3 -11.51 -29.47 29.19
CA PHE A 3 -10.71 -29.80 28.02
C PHE A 3 -11.61 -29.63 26.81
N TYR A 4 -11.52 -28.48 26.13
CA TYR A 4 -12.09 -28.33 24.80
C TYR A 4 -11.56 -29.46 23.91
N ASP A 5 -12.44 -30.05 23.11
CA ASP A 5 -11.99 -30.90 22.02
C ASP A 5 -11.03 -30.07 21.14
N LYS A 6 -9.98 -30.70 20.62
CA LYS A 6 -8.96 -30.02 19.82
C LYS A 6 -9.61 -29.29 18.63
N GLU A 7 -10.64 -29.88 18.02
CA GLU A 7 -11.36 -29.25 16.92
C GLU A 7 -12.15 -28.03 17.34
N GLU A 8 -12.75 -28.06 18.53
CA GLU A 8 -13.49 -26.96 19.13
C GLU A 8 -12.56 -25.80 19.49
N TYR A 9 -11.43 -26.09 20.14
CA TYR A 9 -10.40 -25.08 20.43
C TYR A 9 -9.89 -24.42 19.15
N LEU A 10 -9.62 -25.19 18.09
CA LEU A 10 -9.12 -24.66 16.83
C LEU A 10 -10.13 -23.79 16.08
N LYS A 11 -11.41 -23.81 16.45
CA LYS A 11 -12.45 -22.92 15.91
C LYS A 11 -12.73 -21.72 16.81
N SER A 12 -12.39 -21.81 18.11
CA SER A 12 -12.51 -20.68 19.04
C SER A 12 -11.65 -19.47 18.62
N PRO A 13 -12.01 -18.24 19.06
CA PRO A 13 -11.21 -17.03 18.82
C PRO A 13 -9.73 -17.18 19.20
N ARG A 14 -9.45 -17.78 20.37
CA ARG A 14 -8.08 -18.05 20.84
C ARG A 14 -7.32 -19.03 19.92
N GLY A 15 -8.00 -20.04 19.39
CA GLY A 15 -7.41 -20.98 18.43
C GLY A 15 -7.10 -20.31 17.09
N LEU A 16 -8.02 -19.50 16.58
CA LEU A 16 -7.86 -18.70 15.37
C LEU A 16 -6.70 -17.70 15.49
N TYR A 17 -6.69 -16.91 16.57
CA TYR A 17 -5.58 -16.00 16.91
C TYR A 17 -4.26 -16.74 17.06
N GLY A 18 -4.25 -17.89 17.74
CA GLY A 18 -3.07 -18.73 17.88
C GLY A 18 -2.51 -19.20 16.52
N ARG A 19 -3.38 -19.56 15.57
CA ARG A 19 -2.96 -19.91 14.19
C ARG A 19 -2.41 -18.70 13.44
N TYR A 20 -3.08 -17.56 13.55
CA TYR A 20 -2.62 -16.29 12.98
C TYR A 20 -1.23 -15.91 13.49
N HIS A 21 -1.05 -15.84 14.81
CA HIS A 21 0.23 -15.53 15.44
C HIS A 21 1.31 -16.59 15.10
N TRP A 22 0.94 -17.86 15.01
CA TRP A 22 1.87 -18.91 14.55
C TRP A 22 2.37 -18.65 13.12
N ARG A 23 1.50 -18.21 12.20
CA ARG A 23 1.92 -17.80 10.84
C ARG A 23 2.83 -16.59 10.87
N GLN A 24 2.60 -15.62 11.75
CA GLN A 24 3.53 -14.49 11.92
C GLN A 24 4.91 -14.98 12.35
N LEU A 25 4.98 -15.79 13.42
CA LEU A 25 6.25 -16.28 13.96
C LEU A 25 7.00 -17.22 13.00
N ARG A 26 6.27 -18.07 12.26
CA ARG A 26 6.87 -19.14 11.44
C ARG A 26 6.87 -18.88 9.95
N GLY A 27 5.99 -18.04 9.44
CA GLY A 27 5.89 -17.70 8.03
C GLY A 27 6.67 -16.44 7.68
N TRP A 28 6.66 -15.44 8.57
CA TRP A 28 7.11 -14.09 8.21
C TRP A 28 8.60 -13.89 8.49
N THR A 29 9.23 -13.02 7.69
CA THR A 29 10.57 -12.52 7.93
C THR A 29 10.59 -11.01 7.88
N ASN A 30 11.11 -10.42 8.96
CA ASN A 30 11.27 -8.98 9.10
C ASN A 30 12.76 -8.65 9.16
N TYR A 31 13.20 -7.77 8.28
CA TYR A 31 14.56 -7.25 8.26
C TYR A 31 14.52 -5.75 8.50
N SER A 32 15.38 -5.26 9.39
CA SER A 32 15.54 -3.83 9.68
C SER A 32 17.02 -3.49 9.71
N PHE A 33 17.39 -2.40 9.03
CA PHE A 33 18.75 -1.89 8.93
C PHE A 33 18.71 -0.38 9.14
N ASP A 34 19.48 0.13 10.10
CA ASP A 34 19.61 1.57 10.33
C ASP A 34 20.70 2.15 9.41
N GLU A 35 20.42 2.14 8.10
CA GLU A 35 21.31 2.60 7.02
C GLU A 35 20.54 3.45 6.02
N GLU A 36 21.22 4.37 5.34
CA GLU A 36 20.60 5.25 4.34
C GLU A 36 20.15 4.44 3.11
N PRO A 37 18.88 4.58 2.67
CA PRO A 37 18.42 3.95 1.45
C PRO A 37 19.14 4.53 0.23
N LYS A 38 19.79 3.65 -0.55
CA LYS A 38 20.56 4.04 -1.74
C LYS A 38 19.98 3.46 -3.03
N SER A 39 20.24 4.16 -4.13
CA SER A 39 19.99 3.67 -5.49
C SER A 39 21.08 2.68 -5.92
N LYS A 40 20.81 1.95 -7.00
CA LYS A 40 21.78 1.03 -7.60
C LYS A 40 23.11 1.70 -7.97
N ASN A 41 23.06 2.96 -8.41
CA ASN A 41 24.23 3.72 -8.86
C ASN A 41 24.96 4.42 -7.71
N SER A 42 24.26 4.75 -6.61
CA SER A 42 24.88 5.40 -5.45
C SER A 42 25.43 4.40 -4.43
N MET A 43 25.01 3.13 -4.47
CA MET A 43 25.53 2.07 -3.60
C MET A 43 26.69 1.32 -4.28
N LYS A 44 27.89 1.44 -3.72
CA LYS A 44 29.10 0.78 -4.28
C LYS A 44 29.06 -0.73 -4.02
N LEU A 45 29.78 -1.51 -4.84
CA LEU A 45 29.81 -2.97 -4.71
C LEU A 45 30.20 -3.47 -3.28
N PRO A 46 31.22 -2.90 -2.60
CA PRO A 46 31.54 -3.31 -1.23
C PRO A 46 30.39 -3.07 -0.24
N GLU A 47 29.67 -1.95 -0.39
CA GLU A 47 28.50 -1.65 0.45
C GLU A 47 27.36 -2.65 0.20
N LYS A 48 27.13 -3.01 -1.07
CA LYS A 48 26.13 -4.03 -1.46
C LYS A 48 26.45 -5.39 -0.84
N ILE A 49 27.72 -5.82 -0.91
CA ILE A 49 28.18 -7.07 -0.30
C ILE A 49 28.00 -7.01 1.23
N GLN A 50 28.40 -5.90 1.87
CA GLN A 50 28.24 -5.72 3.31
C GLN A 50 26.77 -5.79 3.74
N PHE A 51 25.86 -5.15 3.00
CA PHE A 51 24.43 -5.24 3.24
C PHE A 51 23.93 -6.70 3.13
N GLN A 52 24.34 -7.42 2.09
CA GLN A 52 23.95 -8.84 1.91
C GLN A 52 24.51 -9.75 3.01
N GLN A 53 25.70 -9.47 3.53
CA GLN A 53 26.26 -10.19 4.68
C GLN A 53 25.39 -9.97 5.93
N LYS A 54 25.02 -8.73 6.26
CA LYS A 54 24.10 -8.41 7.37
C LYS A 54 22.73 -9.07 7.20
N LEU A 55 22.20 -9.07 5.97
CA LEU A 55 20.96 -9.76 5.63
C LEU A 55 21.09 -11.27 5.90
N LEU A 56 22.17 -11.90 5.44
CA LEU A 56 22.42 -13.32 5.66
C LEU A 56 22.58 -13.69 7.12
N GLU A 57 23.23 -12.85 7.92
CA GLU A 57 23.32 -13.03 9.37
C GLU A 57 21.94 -13.04 10.01
N LYS A 58 21.09 -12.06 9.70
CA LYS A 58 19.69 -12.01 10.18
C LYS A 58 18.88 -13.23 9.73
N MET A 59 19.06 -13.67 8.48
CA MET A 59 18.43 -14.89 7.96
C MET A 59 18.89 -16.14 8.71
N LYS A 60 20.21 -16.29 8.97
CA LYS A 60 20.77 -17.42 9.72
C LYS A 60 20.28 -17.44 11.16
N ALA A 61 20.29 -16.30 11.84
CA ALA A 61 19.78 -16.14 13.20
C ALA A 61 18.31 -16.56 13.30
N SER A 62 17.51 -16.20 12.29
CA SER A 62 16.09 -16.56 12.20
C SER A 62 15.84 -17.98 11.65
N ARG A 63 16.89 -18.74 11.32
CA ARG A 63 16.84 -20.06 10.67
C ARG A 63 16.02 -20.07 9.38
N ARG A 64 16.09 -18.98 8.61
CA ARG A 64 15.31 -18.77 7.38
C ARG A 64 16.07 -19.20 6.13
N ARG A 65 15.30 -19.67 5.15
CA ARG A 65 15.73 -19.99 3.79
C ARG A 65 14.94 -19.12 2.81
N ALA A 66 15.44 -19.03 1.59
CA ALA A 66 14.74 -18.29 0.54
C ALA A 66 13.34 -18.86 0.28
N TYR A 67 12.36 -17.99 0.12
CA TYR A 67 11.01 -18.35 -0.32
C TYR A 67 11.05 -18.92 -1.74
N ARG A 68 10.33 -20.03 -1.93
CA ARG A 68 10.18 -20.73 -3.23
C ARG A 68 8.79 -20.55 -3.83
N ALA A 69 7.80 -20.29 -2.98
CA ALA A 69 6.42 -20.03 -3.33
C ALA A 69 6.19 -18.53 -3.53
N PRO A 70 5.03 -18.11 -4.09
CA PRO A 70 4.63 -16.72 -4.11
C PRO A 70 4.63 -16.07 -2.73
N ILE A 71 4.94 -14.78 -2.68
CA ILE A 71 5.08 -13.99 -1.45
C ILE A 71 4.37 -12.64 -1.55
N ILE A 72 4.07 -12.08 -0.38
CA ILE A 72 3.83 -10.65 -0.20
C ILE A 72 5.12 -10.02 0.32
N ALA A 73 5.50 -8.88 -0.25
CA ALA A 73 6.64 -8.08 0.19
C ALA A 73 6.17 -6.70 0.63
N GLU A 74 6.63 -6.24 1.78
CA GLU A 74 6.43 -4.85 2.21
C GLU A 74 7.78 -4.22 2.51
N MET A 75 7.97 -2.99 2.08
CA MET A 75 9.23 -2.26 2.25
C MET A 75 8.94 -0.85 2.73
N SER A 76 9.63 -0.41 3.77
CA SER A 76 9.61 0.98 4.20
C SER A 76 11.02 1.54 4.18
N PHE A 77 11.18 2.74 3.62
CA PHE A 77 12.45 3.43 3.56
C PHE A 77 12.31 4.79 4.25
N ASP A 78 13.11 5.01 5.28
CA ASP A 78 13.24 6.29 5.96
C ASP A 78 14.58 6.90 5.53
N THR A 79 14.54 8.10 4.95
CA THR A 79 15.73 8.80 4.43
C THR A 79 16.04 10.05 5.24
N THR A 80 17.33 10.36 5.38
CA THR A 80 17.82 11.62 5.95
C THR A 80 18.70 12.40 4.98
N ALA A 81 19.01 11.82 3.82
CA ALA A 81 19.85 12.45 2.81
C ALA A 81 19.18 13.70 2.19
N GLN A 82 20.00 14.69 1.87
CA GLN A 82 19.58 15.95 1.21
C GLN A 82 19.24 15.78 -0.28
N ASN A 83 19.67 14.69 -0.90
CA ASN A 83 19.37 14.34 -2.29
C ASN A 83 19.11 12.84 -2.38
N PRO A 84 18.02 12.35 -1.80
CA PRO A 84 17.78 10.93 -1.75
C PRO A 84 17.22 10.44 -3.10
N PRO A 85 17.45 9.16 -3.43
CA PRO A 85 16.92 8.57 -4.65
C PRO A 85 15.40 8.43 -4.61
N HIS A 86 14.74 8.52 -5.77
CA HIS A 86 13.28 8.32 -5.86
C HIS A 86 12.86 6.90 -5.43
N ILE A 87 11.67 6.79 -4.85
CA ILE A 87 11.08 5.54 -4.32
C ILE A 87 11.20 4.34 -5.27
N HIS A 88 10.84 4.51 -6.55
CA HIS A 88 10.88 3.42 -7.54
C HIS A 88 12.32 2.95 -7.87
N THR A 89 13.32 3.81 -7.69
CA THR A 89 14.73 3.47 -7.90
C THR A 89 15.32 2.76 -6.69
N ILE A 90 14.94 3.17 -5.48
CA ILE A 90 15.30 2.50 -4.23
C ILE A 90 14.78 1.06 -4.25
N VAL A 91 13.48 0.88 -4.49
CA VAL A 91 12.82 -0.44 -4.44
C VAL A 91 13.51 -1.44 -5.37
N LYS A 92 13.82 -1.04 -6.62
CA LYS A 92 14.52 -1.93 -7.54
C LYS A 92 15.88 -2.37 -7.01
N ASN A 93 16.66 -1.43 -6.47
CA ASN A 93 17.96 -1.75 -5.92
C ASN A 93 17.85 -2.76 -4.76
N TYR A 94 16.93 -2.53 -3.83
CA TYR A 94 16.78 -3.43 -2.69
C TYR A 94 16.17 -4.78 -3.07
N GLN A 95 15.26 -4.84 -4.05
CA GLN A 95 14.79 -6.11 -4.59
C GLN A 95 15.93 -6.91 -5.23
N ASP A 96 16.77 -6.28 -6.07
CA ASP A 96 17.97 -6.92 -6.64
C ASP A 96 18.86 -7.49 -5.49
N LEU A 97 19.04 -6.74 -4.40
CA LEU A 97 19.84 -7.14 -3.24
C LEU A 97 19.20 -8.26 -2.40
N PHE A 98 17.86 -8.35 -2.36
CA PHE A 98 17.12 -9.43 -1.68
C PHE A 98 16.99 -10.70 -2.54
N GLU A 99 17.11 -10.58 -3.85
CA GLU A 99 16.99 -11.72 -4.77
C GLU A 99 18.32 -12.45 -4.95
N LYS A 100 19.34 -11.77 -5.51
CA LYS A 100 20.56 -12.43 -6.01
C LYS A 100 21.76 -12.06 -5.16
N SER A 101 22.55 -13.05 -4.78
CA SER A 101 23.82 -12.78 -4.12
C SER A 101 24.83 -12.20 -5.10
N LEU A 102 25.53 -11.16 -4.66
CA LEU A 102 26.63 -10.52 -5.38
C LEU A 102 28.00 -11.07 -4.95
N ASP A 103 28.04 -11.86 -3.88
CA ASP A 103 29.26 -12.47 -3.36
C ASP A 103 29.25 -13.96 -3.74
N GLU A 104 30.20 -14.34 -4.58
CA GLU A 104 30.35 -15.67 -5.17
C GLU A 104 30.53 -16.78 -4.11
N SER A 105 30.97 -16.42 -2.89
CA SER A 105 31.08 -17.37 -1.78
C SER A 105 29.70 -17.88 -1.32
N ILE A 106 28.63 -17.14 -1.59
CA ILE A 106 27.27 -17.49 -1.20
C ILE A 106 26.65 -18.36 -2.29
N LYS A 107 26.74 -19.68 -2.10
CA LYS A 107 26.21 -20.69 -3.05
C LYS A 107 24.68 -20.82 -3.09
N ARG A 108 23.92 -19.80 -2.64
CA ARG A 108 22.44 -19.86 -2.61
C ARG A 108 21.89 -19.29 -3.92
N LYS A 109 20.94 -20.01 -4.55
CA LYS A 109 20.25 -19.56 -5.79
C LYS A 109 19.45 -18.27 -5.61
N GLY A 110 19.01 -17.98 -4.38
CA GLY A 110 18.37 -16.73 -4.00
C GLY A 110 18.59 -16.44 -2.52
N LEU A 111 18.56 -15.16 -2.13
CA LEU A 111 18.76 -14.74 -0.76
C LEU A 111 17.45 -14.83 0.03
N VAL A 112 16.55 -13.87 -0.12
CA VAL A 112 15.23 -13.87 0.54
C VAL A 112 14.21 -14.64 -0.30
N TYR A 113 14.25 -14.51 -1.61
CA TYR A 113 13.38 -15.21 -2.55
C TYR A 113 14.16 -15.60 -3.82
N GLN A 114 13.61 -16.51 -4.62
CA GLN A 114 14.29 -17.05 -5.81
C GLN A 114 14.25 -16.12 -7.03
N ASN A 115 13.15 -15.41 -7.21
CA ASN A 115 12.96 -14.38 -8.23
C ASN A 115 11.89 -13.38 -7.80
N ASP A 116 12.00 -12.15 -8.28
CA ASP A 116 11.03 -11.07 -8.09
C ASP A 116 9.64 -11.40 -8.68
N LYS A 117 9.57 -12.26 -9.70
CA LYS A 117 8.30 -12.86 -10.22
C LYS A 117 7.47 -13.62 -9.17
N LYS A 118 8.02 -13.96 -8.00
CA LYS A 118 7.26 -14.54 -6.88
C LYS A 118 6.52 -13.50 -6.05
N ILE A 119 6.78 -12.20 -6.22
CA ILE A 119 6.10 -11.15 -5.47
C ILE A 119 4.72 -10.95 -6.08
N TYR A 120 3.67 -11.32 -5.33
CA TYR A 120 2.26 -11.21 -5.76
C TYR A 120 1.58 -9.97 -5.17
N GLY A 121 2.16 -9.39 -4.12
CA GLY A 121 1.80 -8.07 -3.64
C GLY A 121 3.04 -7.35 -3.15
N LEU A 122 3.15 -6.07 -3.48
CA LEU A 122 4.26 -5.22 -3.10
C LEU A 122 3.70 -3.91 -2.50
N SER A 123 3.95 -3.72 -1.22
CA SER A 123 3.63 -2.50 -0.50
C SER A 123 4.89 -1.73 -0.18
N VAL A 124 4.98 -0.47 -0.59
CA VAL A 124 6.15 0.38 -0.36
C VAL A 124 5.73 1.66 0.34
N ARG A 125 6.50 2.05 1.35
CA ARG A 125 6.39 3.35 2.02
C ARG A 125 7.75 4.05 2.00
N TYR A 126 7.72 5.37 1.84
CA TYR A 126 8.91 6.20 1.72
C TYR A 126 8.73 7.50 2.49
N HIS A 127 9.57 7.69 3.51
CA HIS A 127 9.45 8.80 4.44
C HIS A 127 10.76 9.57 4.57
N ILE A 128 10.63 10.87 4.80
CA ILE A 128 11.72 11.72 5.25
C ILE A 128 11.73 11.64 6.78
N GLY A 129 12.63 10.82 7.30
CA GLY A 129 12.69 10.48 8.72
C GLY A 129 13.74 11.28 9.48
N GLU A 130 13.81 11.08 10.80
CA GLU A 130 14.91 11.62 11.62
C GLU A 130 16.16 10.74 11.60
N LYS A 131 15.97 9.45 11.31
CA LYS A 131 17.01 8.44 11.25
C LYS A 131 16.84 7.63 9.96
N PRO A 132 17.93 7.31 9.26
CA PRO A 132 17.83 6.49 8.09
C PRO A 132 17.50 5.05 8.48
N ARG A 133 16.56 4.44 7.76
CA ARG A 133 16.15 3.07 8.03
C ARG A 133 15.60 2.38 6.78
N ILE A 134 15.93 1.12 6.65
CA ILE A 134 15.35 0.20 5.66
C ILE A 134 14.65 -0.90 6.45
N ARG A 135 13.34 -1.03 6.30
CA ARG A 135 12.58 -2.20 6.78
C ARG A 135 12.02 -2.96 5.59
N ALA A 136 12.09 -4.28 5.65
CA ALA A 136 11.46 -5.15 4.68
C ALA A 136 10.83 -6.36 5.38
N SER A 137 9.55 -6.58 5.13
CA SER A 137 8.81 -7.76 5.56
C SER A 137 8.50 -8.65 4.36
N PHE A 138 8.53 -9.96 4.57
CA PHE A 138 8.16 -10.95 3.56
C PHE A 138 7.35 -12.06 4.22
N SER A 139 6.33 -12.54 3.53
CA SER A 139 5.52 -13.68 3.99
C SER A 139 5.04 -14.53 2.82
N PRO A 140 4.76 -15.82 3.03
CA PRO A 140 4.10 -16.64 2.02
C PRO A 140 2.76 -16.04 1.62
N PHE A 141 2.50 -15.95 0.32
CA PHE A 141 1.22 -15.46 -0.19
C PHE A 141 0.03 -16.26 0.34
N ARG A 142 0.20 -17.58 0.47
CA ARG A 142 -0.77 -18.48 1.09
C ARG A 142 -1.15 -18.07 2.53
N ASP A 143 -0.18 -17.62 3.32
CA ASP A 143 -0.43 -17.24 4.70
C ASP A 143 -1.20 -15.90 4.73
N PHE A 144 -0.85 -14.96 3.82
CA PHE A 144 -1.62 -13.73 3.60
C PHE A 144 -3.09 -14.01 3.23
N LEU A 145 -3.36 -14.99 2.37
CA LEU A 145 -4.74 -15.38 2.03
C LEU A 145 -5.52 -15.92 3.25
N GLN A 146 -4.86 -16.64 4.16
CA GLN A 146 -5.50 -17.12 5.40
C GLN A 146 -5.78 -15.99 6.38
N ASP A 147 -4.88 -15.01 6.44
CA ASP A 147 -5.08 -13.82 7.27
C ASP A 147 -6.24 -12.97 6.70
N LEU A 148 -6.33 -12.89 5.37
CA LEU A 148 -7.40 -12.20 4.66
C LEU A 148 -8.78 -12.87 4.87
N ASP A 149 -8.85 -14.21 4.84
CA ASP A 149 -10.07 -14.98 5.16
C ASP A 149 -10.50 -14.72 6.61
N LEU A 150 -9.57 -14.83 7.56
CA LEU A 150 -9.86 -14.56 8.97
C LEU A 150 -10.40 -13.15 9.20
N VAL A 151 -9.75 -12.13 8.62
CA VAL A 151 -10.19 -10.73 8.78
C VAL A 151 -11.53 -10.50 8.10
N SER A 152 -11.81 -11.12 6.95
CA SER A 152 -13.13 -11.05 6.31
C SER A 152 -14.21 -11.66 7.19
N ASP A 153 -13.97 -12.82 7.81
CA ASP A 153 -14.90 -13.45 8.74
C ASP A 153 -15.14 -12.55 9.99
N ILE A 154 -14.10 -11.86 10.47
CA ILE A 154 -14.22 -10.88 11.59
C ILE A 154 -15.10 -9.69 11.18
N ILE A 155 -14.82 -9.06 10.03
CA ILE A 155 -15.54 -7.87 9.55
C ILE A 155 -17.01 -8.19 9.25
N SER A 156 -17.28 -9.37 8.69
CA SER A 156 -18.65 -9.81 8.36
C SER A 156 -19.50 -10.17 9.59
N GLY A 157 -18.88 -10.22 10.78
CA GLY A 157 -19.58 -10.56 12.01
C GLY A 157 -19.85 -12.06 12.15
N ASP A 158 -19.15 -12.93 11.43
CA ASP A 158 -19.29 -14.39 11.58
C ASP A 158 -18.93 -14.87 13.00
N TYR A 159 -18.18 -14.04 13.75
CA TYR A 159 -17.83 -14.27 15.17
C TYR A 159 -18.60 -13.36 16.15
N SER A 160 -19.59 -12.59 15.69
CA SER A 160 -20.29 -11.56 16.49
C SER A 160 -21.11 -12.13 17.65
N TYR A 161 -21.64 -13.36 17.51
CA TYR A 161 -22.45 -14.01 18.55
C TYR A 161 -21.64 -14.45 19.78
N GLU A 162 -20.31 -14.58 19.67
CA GLU A 162 -19.46 -15.09 20.75
C GLU A 162 -18.85 -13.99 21.62
N ALA A 163 -18.87 -12.72 21.19
CA ALA A 163 -17.88 -11.75 21.67
C ALA A 163 -18.41 -10.42 22.23
N GLY A 164 -19.73 -10.20 22.36
CA GLY A 164 -20.25 -8.94 22.95
C GLY A 164 -19.74 -7.66 22.26
N CYS A 165 -19.28 -7.80 21.01
CA CYS A 165 -18.44 -6.86 20.26
C CYS A 165 -19.21 -5.66 19.69
N HIS A 166 -20.05 -4.99 20.47
CA HIS A 166 -20.77 -3.80 19.98
C HIS A 166 -19.82 -2.69 19.53
N ASP A 167 -18.64 -2.57 20.14
CA ASP A 167 -17.66 -1.53 19.83
C ASP A 167 -16.62 -1.94 18.76
N LEU A 168 -16.62 -3.21 18.31
CA LEU A 168 -15.63 -3.70 17.35
C LEU A 168 -15.85 -3.11 15.95
N GLU A 169 -17.11 -2.92 15.57
CA GLU A 169 -17.46 -2.31 14.28
C GLU A 169 -16.91 -0.88 14.19
N GLU A 170 -17.14 -0.05 15.22
CA GLU A 170 -16.60 1.31 15.32
C GLU A 170 -15.06 1.31 15.28
N GLN A 171 -14.41 0.41 16.02
CA GLN A 171 -12.94 0.29 16.01
C GLN A 171 -12.39 -0.16 14.65
N ILE A 172 -13.08 -1.06 13.94
CA ILE A 172 -12.71 -1.47 12.58
C ILE A 172 -12.85 -0.30 11.61
N PHE A 173 -13.91 0.50 11.73
CA PHE A 173 -14.10 1.73 10.98
C PHE A 173 -12.91 2.69 11.19
N GLU A 174 -12.52 2.94 12.44
CA GLU A 174 -11.36 3.77 12.76
C GLU A 174 -10.05 3.23 12.17
N ILE A 175 -9.83 1.91 12.21
CA ILE A 175 -8.64 1.26 11.63
C ILE A 175 -8.58 1.49 10.11
N HIS A 176 -9.73 1.48 9.43
CA HIS A 176 -9.82 1.82 8.01
C HIS A 176 -9.65 3.32 7.73
N GLY A 177 -9.41 4.14 8.76
CA GLY A 177 -9.31 5.59 8.66
C GLY A 177 -10.64 6.26 8.35
N ARG A 178 -11.75 5.60 8.71
CA ARG A 178 -13.13 6.09 8.58
C ARG A 178 -13.71 6.24 9.99
N SER A 179 -13.71 7.42 10.56
CA SER A 179 -14.44 7.67 11.83
C SER A 179 -15.94 7.79 11.55
N GLU A 180 -16.82 7.50 12.52
CA GLU A 180 -18.24 7.93 12.42
C GLU A 180 -18.35 9.44 12.17
N ASN A 181 -17.41 10.23 12.68
CA ASN A 181 -17.32 11.67 12.39
C ASN A 181 -16.94 11.98 10.93
N ASP A 182 -16.30 11.06 10.20
CA ASP A 182 -16.00 11.24 8.77
C ASP A 182 -17.26 11.17 7.89
N TYR A 183 -18.36 10.58 8.38
CA TYR A 183 -19.68 10.65 7.72
C TYR A 183 -20.35 12.03 7.89
N PHE A 184 -19.95 12.80 8.90
CA PHE A 184 -20.48 14.14 9.19
C PHE A 184 -19.53 15.28 8.80
N ASP A 185 -18.27 14.98 8.48
CA ASP A 185 -17.33 15.96 7.94
C ASP A 185 -17.71 16.23 6.49
N ASP A 186 -18.63 17.17 6.27
CA ASP A 186 -18.91 17.63 4.93
C ASP A 186 -17.81 18.59 4.44
N SER A 187 -16.58 18.08 4.38
CA SER A 187 -15.40 18.84 3.97
C SER A 187 -15.53 19.35 2.53
N ILE A 188 -16.30 18.64 1.69
CA ILE A 188 -16.59 19.03 0.30
C ILE A 188 -17.59 20.20 0.26
N GLU A 189 -18.71 20.15 0.98
CA GLU A 189 -19.66 21.26 1.08
C GLU A 189 -19.05 22.42 1.86
N SER A 190 -18.24 22.17 2.89
CA SER A 190 -17.49 23.21 3.60
C SER A 190 -16.56 23.96 2.64
N LEU A 191 -15.82 23.24 1.79
CA LEU A 191 -15.00 23.86 0.74
C LEU A 191 -15.88 24.64 -0.25
N ARG A 192 -17.03 24.09 -0.65
CA ARG A 192 -17.96 24.75 -1.58
C ARG A 192 -18.52 26.04 -0.98
N ASP A 193 -18.96 26.01 0.27
CA ASP A 193 -19.47 27.15 1.03
C ASP A 193 -18.40 28.24 1.17
N PHE A 194 -17.17 27.82 1.49
CA PHE A 194 -16.03 28.74 1.62
C PHE A 194 -15.74 29.48 0.32
N ILE A 195 -15.80 28.77 -0.83
CA ILE A 195 -15.61 29.35 -2.16
C ILE A 195 -16.78 30.27 -2.54
N GLN A 196 -18.02 29.87 -2.27
CA GLN A 196 -19.22 30.64 -2.63
C GLN A 196 -19.36 31.92 -1.81
N ASN A 197 -18.95 31.90 -0.55
CA ASN A 197 -19.05 33.02 0.38
C ASN A 197 -17.72 33.78 0.55
N LYS A 198 -16.85 33.76 -0.47
CA LYS A 198 -15.50 34.39 -0.44
C LYS A 198 -15.50 35.80 0.15
N ASP A 199 -16.34 36.70 -0.35
CA ASP A 199 -16.34 38.11 0.06
C ASP A 199 -16.73 38.28 1.54
N LEU A 200 -17.67 37.45 2.03
CA LEU A 200 -18.07 37.43 3.43
C LEU A 200 -16.88 37.02 4.32
N PHE A 201 -16.19 35.93 3.99
CA PHE A 201 -15.04 35.47 4.76
C PHE A 201 -13.88 36.47 4.70
N ILE A 202 -13.57 37.04 3.54
CA ILE A 202 -12.54 38.07 3.41
C ILE A 202 -12.88 39.28 4.27
N SER A 203 -14.14 39.71 4.32
CA SER A 203 -14.55 40.83 5.16
C SER A 203 -14.40 40.55 6.67
N ALA A 204 -14.58 39.29 7.08
CA ALA A 204 -14.55 38.88 8.47
C ALA A 204 -13.13 38.63 9.01
N VAL A 205 -12.28 37.95 8.23
CA VAL A 205 -10.96 37.49 8.69
C VAL A 205 -9.78 38.09 7.91
N GLY A 206 -10.05 38.79 6.81
CA GLY A 206 -9.04 39.31 5.89
C GLY A 206 -8.59 38.28 4.85
N GLU A 207 -8.08 38.76 3.73
CA GLU A 207 -7.68 37.94 2.57
C GLU A 207 -6.63 36.88 2.92
N LYS A 208 -5.62 37.24 3.71
CA LYS A 208 -4.55 36.33 4.10
C LYS A 208 -5.06 35.14 4.92
N ALA A 209 -5.98 35.38 5.86
CA ALA A 209 -6.57 34.31 6.66
C ALA A 209 -7.51 33.45 5.82
N TYR A 210 -8.28 34.07 4.91
CA TYR A 210 -9.12 33.36 3.94
C TYR A 210 -8.31 32.37 3.09
N GLU A 211 -7.18 32.79 2.50
CA GLU A 211 -6.36 31.88 1.68
C GLU A 211 -5.80 30.69 2.47
N ALA A 212 -5.37 30.90 3.73
CA ALA A 212 -4.92 29.82 4.60
C ALA A 212 -6.05 28.84 4.96
N MET A 213 -7.25 29.35 5.25
CA MET A 213 -8.44 28.53 5.51
C MET A 213 -8.88 27.77 4.25
N LEU A 214 -8.86 28.41 3.08
CA LEU A 214 -9.18 27.77 1.80
C LEU A 214 -8.25 26.59 1.53
N LEU A 215 -6.95 26.74 1.78
CA LEU A 215 -5.98 25.65 1.69
C LEU A 215 -6.34 24.50 2.64
N SER A 216 -6.67 24.79 3.89
CA SER A 216 -7.09 23.78 4.88
C SER A 216 -8.35 23.02 4.43
N HIS A 217 -9.35 23.73 3.91
CA HIS A 217 -10.57 23.10 3.37
C HIS A 217 -10.28 22.25 2.13
N ARG A 218 -9.39 22.69 1.24
CA ARG A 218 -8.94 21.88 0.10
C ARG A 218 -8.24 20.61 0.54
N MET A 219 -7.32 20.70 1.50
CA MET A 219 -6.62 19.54 2.05
C MET A 219 -7.59 18.54 2.65
N SER A 220 -8.57 19.02 3.44
CA SER A 220 -9.57 18.17 4.10
C SER A 220 -10.50 17.50 3.07
N ALA A 221 -10.98 18.24 2.07
CA ALA A 221 -11.80 17.70 0.99
C ALA A 221 -11.04 16.66 0.15
N GLN A 222 -9.76 16.92 -0.17
CA GLN A 222 -8.91 15.95 -0.85
C GLN A 222 -8.73 14.70 0.01
N GLU A 223 -8.41 14.85 1.30
CA GLU A 223 -8.19 13.73 2.20
C GLU A 223 -9.44 12.85 2.34
N GLN A 224 -10.61 13.46 2.52
CA GLN A 224 -11.89 12.76 2.58
C GLN A 224 -12.16 11.95 1.30
N LEU A 225 -12.00 12.57 0.12
CA LEU A 225 -12.16 11.87 -1.15
C LEU A 225 -11.19 10.71 -1.28
N LEU A 226 -9.91 10.93 -0.97
CA LEU A 226 -8.86 9.92 -1.10
C LEU A 226 -8.98 8.77 -0.09
N LYS A 227 -9.56 8.98 1.10
CA LYS A 227 -9.93 7.90 2.04
C LYS A 227 -10.94 6.93 1.41
N GLY A 228 -11.88 7.46 0.63
CA GLY A 228 -12.86 6.65 -0.11
C GLY A 228 -12.26 5.81 -1.23
N LEU A 229 -11.08 6.18 -1.76
CA LEU A 229 -10.42 5.49 -2.89
C LEU A 229 -9.54 4.30 -2.49
N ASN A 230 -9.46 4.00 -1.20
CA ASN A 230 -8.56 2.97 -0.71
C ASN A 230 -9.04 1.57 -1.04
N LEU A 231 -8.10 0.70 -1.42
CA LEU A 231 -8.38 -0.73 -1.54
C LEU A 231 -8.56 -1.29 -0.14
N GLY A 232 -9.81 -1.57 0.21
CA GLY A 232 -10.18 -2.17 1.48
C GLY A 232 -9.77 -3.63 1.56
N ILE A 233 -9.80 -4.17 2.78
CA ILE A 233 -9.59 -5.59 3.02
C ILE A 233 -10.68 -6.42 2.31
N SER A 234 -11.93 -5.97 2.34
CA SER A 234 -13.04 -6.62 1.63
C SER A 234 -12.84 -6.67 0.11
N ASP A 235 -12.22 -5.64 -0.49
CA ASP A 235 -11.91 -5.63 -1.92
C ASP A 235 -10.86 -6.70 -2.24
N LEU A 236 -9.78 -6.74 -1.45
CA LEU A 236 -8.73 -7.75 -1.60
C LEU A 236 -9.27 -9.17 -1.39
N TYR A 237 -10.14 -9.37 -0.38
CA TYR A 237 -10.78 -10.65 -0.14
C TYR A 237 -11.59 -11.08 -1.36
N SER A 238 -12.43 -10.19 -1.90
CA SER A 238 -13.25 -10.46 -3.08
C SER A 238 -12.40 -10.85 -4.30
N PHE A 239 -11.26 -10.18 -4.51
CA PHE A 239 -10.34 -10.53 -5.60
C PHE A 239 -9.70 -11.90 -5.44
N TYR A 240 -9.34 -12.27 -4.21
CA TYR A 240 -8.64 -13.52 -3.93
C TYR A 240 -9.55 -14.66 -3.47
N MET A 241 -10.86 -14.43 -3.39
CA MET A 241 -11.84 -15.37 -2.88
C MET A 241 -11.72 -16.77 -3.51
N PRO A 242 -11.51 -16.96 -4.83
CA PRO A 242 -11.35 -18.30 -5.39
C PRO A 242 -10.15 -19.04 -4.81
N LEU A 243 -9.01 -18.35 -4.68
CA LEU A 243 -7.80 -18.94 -4.12
C LEU A 243 -7.96 -19.27 -2.63
N ILE A 244 -8.66 -18.41 -1.90
CA ILE A 244 -9.00 -18.64 -0.49
C ILE A 244 -9.88 -19.89 -0.37
N MET A 245 -10.92 -20.01 -1.18
CA MET A 245 -11.84 -21.14 -1.15
C MET A 245 -11.16 -22.45 -1.56
N GLU A 246 -10.33 -22.45 -2.61
CA GLU A 246 -9.54 -23.62 -3.00
C GLU A 246 -8.64 -24.11 -1.85
N GLN A 247 -8.05 -23.17 -1.12
CA GLN A 247 -7.22 -23.47 0.05
C GLN A 247 -8.05 -23.99 1.23
N LYS A 248 -9.22 -23.41 1.49
CA LYS A 248 -10.13 -23.76 2.59
C LYS A 248 -10.71 -25.17 2.41
N PHE A 249 -11.13 -25.51 1.19
CA PHE A 249 -11.71 -26.81 0.87
C PHE A 249 -10.69 -27.89 0.48
N GLY A 250 -9.44 -27.52 0.19
CA GLY A 250 -8.40 -28.46 -0.27
C GLY A 250 -8.71 -29.11 -1.62
N ARG A 251 -9.62 -28.53 -2.40
CA ARG A 251 -10.01 -28.96 -3.75
C ARG A 251 -10.17 -27.73 -4.64
N LYS A 252 -10.05 -27.93 -5.95
CA LYS A 252 -10.49 -26.92 -6.91
C LYS A 252 -12.00 -26.70 -6.77
N LEU A 253 -12.43 -25.46 -7.02
CA LEU A 253 -13.84 -25.15 -7.12
C LEU A 253 -14.50 -26.01 -8.21
N THR A 254 -15.71 -26.47 -7.94
CA THR A 254 -16.49 -27.30 -8.87
C THR A 254 -17.48 -26.44 -9.63
N PRO A 255 -18.02 -26.92 -10.76
CA PRO A 255 -19.09 -26.23 -11.48
C PRO A 255 -20.35 -25.90 -10.65
N SER A 256 -20.54 -26.52 -9.49
CA SER A 256 -21.60 -26.16 -8.52
C SER A 256 -21.31 -24.87 -7.75
N ASP A 257 -20.04 -24.49 -7.67
CA ASP A 257 -19.53 -23.28 -7.00
C ASP A 257 -19.54 -22.07 -7.98
N LYS A 258 -20.13 -22.24 -9.18
CA LYS A 258 -20.14 -21.30 -10.33
C LYS A 258 -20.57 -19.88 -10.02
N GLU A 259 -21.45 -19.68 -9.05
CA GLU A 259 -21.85 -18.31 -8.66
C GLU A 259 -20.75 -17.59 -7.88
N LEU A 260 -19.92 -18.33 -7.13
CA LEU A 260 -18.76 -17.78 -6.43
C LEU A 260 -17.60 -17.49 -7.40
N GLU A 261 -17.47 -18.25 -8.49
CA GLU A 261 -16.43 -17.98 -9.51
C GLU A 261 -16.64 -16.63 -10.22
N LYS A 262 -17.89 -16.13 -10.28
CA LYS A 262 -18.22 -14.85 -10.90
C LYS A 262 -17.89 -13.63 -10.04
N ILE A 263 -17.89 -13.76 -8.71
CA ILE A 263 -17.71 -12.64 -7.78
C ILE A 263 -16.42 -11.85 -8.05
N PRO A 264 -15.24 -12.48 -8.21
CA PRO A 264 -14.01 -11.74 -8.49
C PRO A 264 -14.06 -11.01 -9.83
N GLY A 265 -14.71 -11.58 -10.85
CA GLY A 265 -14.91 -10.93 -12.15
C GLY A 265 -15.74 -9.66 -12.00
N VAL A 266 -16.91 -9.79 -11.36
CA VAL A 266 -17.80 -8.65 -11.08
C VAL A 266 -17.12 -7.58 -10.22
N THR A 267 -16.42 -7.97 -9.15
CA THR A 267 -15.70 -7.02 -8.30
C THR A 267 -14.53 -6.38 -9.02
N SER A 268 -13.79 -7.14 -9.83
CA SER A 268 -12.70 -6.60 -10.69
C SER A 268 -13.25 -5.56 -11.65
N ASP A 269 -14.35 -5.86 -12.33
CA ASP A 269 -14.96 -4.98 -13.33
C ASP A 269 -15.55 -3.74 -12.67
N TRP A 270 -16.22 -3.89 -11.52
CA TRP A 270 -16.78 -2.75 -10.78
C TRP A 270 -15.68 -1.82 -10.27
N ILE A 271 -14.62 -2.37 -9.67
CA ILE A 271 -13.52 -1.57 -9.16
C ILE A 271 -12.74 -0.94 -10.31
N ALA A 272 -12.43 -1.69 -11.37
CA ALA A 272 -11.70 -1.18 -12.52
C ALA A 272 -12.47 -0.04 -13.19
N ASN A 273 -13.78 -0.17 -13.40
CA ASN A 273 -14.61 0.83 -14.08
C ASN A 273 -15.16 1.93 -13.15
N SER A 274 -14.65 2.01 -11.92
CA SER A 274 -15.02 3.08 -11.01
C SER A 274 -14.57 4.46 -11.54
N PRO A 275 -15.42 5.50 -11.53
CA PRO A 275 -15.09 6.82 -12.12
C PRO A 275 -13.85 7.51 -11.53
N ILE A 276 -13.44 7.08 -10.35
CA ILE A 276 -12.34 7.63 -9.56
C ILE A 276 -11.07 6.75 -9.67
N ARG A 277 -11.07 5.79 -10.61
CA ARG A 277 -9.91 5.01 -11.02
C ARG A 277 -9.45 5.40 -12.41
N ILE A 278 -8.14 5.30 -12.59
CA ILE A 278 -7.45 5.58 -13.83
C ILE A 278 -7.21 4.25 -14.55
N GLN A 279 -7.86 4.10 -15.70
CA GLN A 279 -7.57 3.01 -16.61
C GLN A 279 -6.20 3.24 -17.25
N LEU A 280 -5.26 2.34 -17.03
CA LEU A 280 -3.92 2.42 -17.61
C LEU A 280 -3.82 1.47 -18.80
N PRO A 281 -2.91 1.74 -19.76
CA PRO A 281 -2.61 0.78 -20.81
C PRO A 281 -2.15 -0.56 -20.20
N ASN A 282 -2.40 -1.65 -20.91
CA ASN A 282 -1.87 -2.96 -20.54
C ASN A 282 -0.34 -2.93 -20.39
N ALA A 283 0.16 -3.72 -19.44
CA ALA A 283 1.61 -3.80 -19.18
C ALA A 283 2.34 -4.24 -20.46
N PRO A 284 3.53 -3.67 -20.76
CA PRO A 284 4.22 -3.94 -22.03
C PRO A 284 4.62 -5.41 -22.12
N LEU A 285 4.28 -6.06 -23.24
CA LEU A 285 4.50 -7.50 -23.42
C LEU A 285 5.79 -7.80 -24.20
N VAL A 286 6.28 -6.81 -24.95
CA VAL A 286 7.46 -6.95 -25.81
C VAL A 286 8.56 -5.97 -25.37
N LYS A 287 9.81 -6.42 -25.44
CA LYS A 287 10.97 -5.54 -25.24
C LYS A 287 10.95 -4.40 -26.26
N GLY A 288 11.15 -3.16 -25.79
CA GLY A 288 11.10 -1.95 -26.62
C GLY A 288 9.79 -1.17 -26.53
N GLU A 289 8.72 -1.73 -25.95
CA GLU A 289 7.44 -1.01 -25.80
C GLU A 289 7.38 -0.06 -24.59
N SER A 290 8.48 0.09 -23.85
CA SER A 290 8.49 0.83 -22.59
C SER A 290 8.17 2.31 -22.75
N ASP A 291 8.66 2.95 -23.81
CA ASP A 291 8.40 4.38 -24.05
C ASP A 291 6.97 4.62 -24.51
N LYS A 292 6.46 3.73 -25.39
CA LYS A 292 5.05 3.75 -25.80
C LYS A 292 4.10 3.53 -24.62
N PHE A 293 4.45 2.62 -23.71
CA PHE A 293 3.69 2.41 -22.48
C PHE A 293 3.68 3.67 -21.61
N LYS A 294 4.85 4.29 -21.35
CA LYS A 294 4.93 5.53 -20.56
C LYS A 294 4.11 6.67 -21.17
N GLN A 295 4.13 6.80 -22.50
CA GLN A 295 3.35 7.81 -23.22
C GLN A 295 1.85 7.60 -23.03
N LYS A 296 1.36 6.36 -23.17
CA LYS A 296 -0.06 6.03 -22.92
C LYS A 296 -0.47 6.20 -21.46
N VAL A 297 0.43 5.89 -20.51
CA VAL A 297 0.21 6.17 -19.08
C VAL A 297 0.05 7.68 -18.87
N ARG A 298 0.92 8.50 -19.47
CA ARG A 298 0.81 9.96 -19.42
C ARG A 298 -0.53 10.44 -19.94
N GLU A 299 -0.95 9.98 -21.13
CA GLU A 299 -2.24 10.34 -21.72
C GLU A 299 -3.42 9.99 -20.78
N SER A 300 -3.40 8.81 -20.17
CA SER A 300 -4.44 8.36 -19.24
C SER A 300 -4.50 9.22 -17.98
N LEU A 301 -3.32 9.54 -17.42
CA LEU A 301 -3.20 10.40 -16.24
C LEU A 301 -3.60 11.85 -16.54
N GLU A 302 -3.27 12.39 -17.72
CA GLU A 302 -3.68 13.73 -18.14
C GLU A 302 -5.19 13.84 -18.39
N ILE A 303 -5.84 12.78 -18.90
CA ILE A 303 -7.30 12.71 -19.01
C ILE A 303 -7.92 12.80 -17.61
N PHE A 304 -7.50 11.93 -16.69
CA PHE A 304 -8.01 11.93 -15.32
C PHE A 304 -7.76 13.27 -14.61
N HIS A 305 -6.57 13.84 -14.78
CA HIS A 305 -6.21 15.16 -14.27
C HIS A 305 -7.24 16.22 -14.73
N ARG A 306 -7.59 16.27 -16.02
CA ARG A 306 -8.62 17.22 -16.52
C ARG A 306 -10.03 16.93 -15.98
N GLU A 307 -10.39 15.67 -15.80
CA GLU A 307 -11.74 15.27 -15.36
C GLU A 307 -11.96 15.47 -13.86
N HIS A 308 -10.90 15.55 -13.05
CA HIS A 308 -10.99 15.70 -11.60
C HIS A 308 -10.18 16.91 -11.06
N PRO A 309 -10.62 18.15 -11.31
CA PRO A 309 -9.92 19.38 -10.91
C PRO A 309 -9.67 19.52 -9.40
N ILE A 310 -10.45 18.83 -8.56
CA ILE A 310 -10.26 18.85 -7.09
C ILE A 310 -8.88 18.33 -6.67
N PHE A 311 -8.23 17.51 -7.49
CA PHE A 311 -6.88 17.02 -7.23
C PHE A 311 -5.78 17.93 -7.81
N ILE A 312 -6.13 19.14 -8.26
CA ILE A 312 -5.20 20.07 -8.90
C ILE A 312 -5.14 21.41 -8.15
N PRO A 313 -3.99 21.76 -7.55
CA PRO A 313 -2.86 20.86 -7.25
C PRO A 313 -3.22 19.90 -6.10
N LEU A 314 -2.46 18.81 -5.96
CA LEU A 314 -2.51 18.01 -4.74
C LEU A 314 -1.86 18.79 -3.59
N HIS A 315 -2.56 18.86 -2.46
CA HIS A 315 -2.09 19.55 -1.25
C HIS A 315 -1.72 18.59 -0.12
N ILE A 316 -1.97 17.29 -0.30
CA ILE A 316 -1.68 16.25 0.67
C ILE A 316 -0.77 15.17 0.06
N PRO A 317 0.09 14.52 0.87
CA PRO A 317 0.83 13.35 0.40
C PRO A 317 -0.13 12.28 -0.09
N VAL A 318 0.28 11.52 -1.11
CA VAL A 318 -0.54 10.45 -1.67
C VAL A 318 0.25 9.16 -1.86
N ASN A 319 -0.45 8.03 -1.76
CA ASN A 319 0.04 6.71 -2.14
C ASN A 319 -0.64 6.26 -3.44
N LEU A 320 0.06 5.53 -4.31
CA LEU A 320 -0.56 4.88 -5.47
C LEU A 320 -1.09 3.49 -5.13
N ASN A 321 -2.27 3.14 -5.60
CA ASN A 321 -2.85 1.81 -5.50
C ASN A 321 -3.05 1.24 -6.89
N ILE A 322 -2.31 0.18 -7.23
CA ILE A 322 -2.35 -0.46 -8.55
C ILE A 322 -2.96 -1.86 -8.44
N LEU A 323 -3.98 -2.10 -9.25
CA LEU A 323 -4.46 -3.46 -9.52
C LEU A 323 -3.90 -3.93 -10.85
N TYR A 324 -3.24 -5.09 -10.81
CA TYR A 324 -2.62 -5.68 -11.99
C TYR A 324 -3.15 -7.08 -12.22
N LYS A 325 -3.93 -7.25 -13.28
CA LYS A 325 -4.30 -8.57 -13.79
C LYS A 325 -3.34 -8.91 -14.94
N PRO A 326 -2.50 -9.95 -14.81
CA PRO A 326 -1.52 -10.30 -15.84
C PRO A 326 -2.20 -10.84 -17.12
N PRO A 327 -1.53 -10.82 -18.27
CA PRO A 327 -1.97 -11.51 -19.48
C PRO A 327 -2.06 -13.03 -19.30
N LYS A 328 -2.87 -13.72 -20.11
CA LYS A 328 -3.08 -15.18 -20.11
C LYS A 328 -1.85 -15.98 -20.56
N GLU A 329 -1.07 -15.46 -21.52
CA GLU A 329 0.05 -16.18 -22.15
C GLU A 329 1.34 -16.13 -21.31
N PRO A 330 1.76 -17.25 -20.66
CA PRO A 330 2.83 -17.24 -19.66
C PRO A 330 4.25 -17.07 -20.20
N GLU A 331 4.42 -17.24 -21.51
CA GLU A 331 5.73 -17.31 -22.17
C GLU A 331 6.30 -15.93 -22.51
N LYS A 332 5.48 -14.87 -22.47
CA LYS A 332 5.94 -13.49 -22.61
C LYS A 332 6.43 -13.01 -21.26
N ASP A 333 7.65 -12.47 -21.24
CA ASP A 333 8.37 -12.00 -20.05
C ASP A 333 7.54 -10.98 -19.26
N TYR A 334 6.69 -11.45 -18.34
CA TYR A 334 5.83 -10.56 -17.56
C TYR A 334 6.69 -9.57 -16.77
N ASN A 335 6.30 -8.30 -16.81
CA ASN A 335 6.94 -7.29 -15.98
C ASN A 335 6.68 -7.62 -14.51
N ASP A 336 7.77 -7.68 -13.77
CA ASP A 336 7.76 -7.69 -12.31
C ASP A 336 7.03 -6.43 -11.79
N LEU A 337 6.42 -6.52 -10.61
CA LEU A 337 5.58 -5.45 -10.08
C LEU A 337 6.35 -4.13 -9.93
N ASP A 338 7.61 -4.18 -9.52
CA ASP A 338 8.51 -3.03 -9.46
C ASP A 338 8.78 -2.43 -10.85
N ASN A 339 8.93 -3.25 -11.90
CA ASN A 339 9.14 -2.77 -13.26
C ASN A 339 7.91 -2.03 -13.81
N ILE A 340 6.70 -2.43 -13.40
CA ILE A 340 5.47 -1.68 -13.66
C ILE A 340 5.53 -0.33 -12.95
N MET A 341 5.81 -0.33 -11.64
CA MET A 341 5.86 0.91 -10.84
C MET A 341 6.94 1.89 -11.30
N ARG A 342 8.11 1.41 -11.75
CA ARG A 342 9.18 2.23 -12.33
C ARG A 342 8.76 3.01 -13.57
N ARG A 343 7.71 2.57 -14.26
CA ARG A 343 7.17 3.25 -15.45
C ARG A 343 6.02 4.20 -15.10
N ILE A 344 5.22 3.88 -14.08
CA ILE A 344 4.06 4.69 -13.67
C ILE A 344 4.47 5.84 -12.74
N VAL A 345 5.21 5.54 -11.67
CA VAL A 345 5.54 6.51 -10.61
C VAL A 345 6.16 7.80 -11.14
N PRO A 346 7.17 7.77 -12.05
CA PRO A 346 7.75 9.00 -12.57
C PRO A 346 6.73 9.88 -13.30
N VAL A 347 5.86 9.27 -14.11
CA VAL A 347 4.85 9.99 -14.89
C VAL A 347 3.78 10.57 -13.97
N PHE A 348 3.37 9.82 -12.94
CA PHE A 348 2.44 10.32 -11.93
C PHE A 348 3.01 11.52 -11.17
N ASN A 349 4.25 11.43 -10.69
CA ASN A 349 4.91 12.52 -9.99
C ASN A 349 5.06 13.77 -10.87
N GLU A 350 5.26 13.62 -12.17
CA GLU A 350 5.38 14.72 -13.14
C GLU A 350 4.04 15.43 -13.38
N ILE A 351 2.93 14.69 -13.43
CA ILE A 351 1.60 15.27 -13.75
C ILE A 351 0.94 15.86 -12.50
N PHE A 352 0.96 15.12 -11.38
CA PHE A 352 0.21 15.50 -10.18
C PHE A 352 1.03 16.26 -9.15
N GLU A 353 2.36 16.21 -9.26
CA GLU A 353 3.31 16.86 -8.34
C GLU A 353 2.94 16.74 -6.84
N PRO A 354 2.59 15.54 -6.34
CA PRO A 354 2.10 15.40 -4.97
C PRO A 354 3.16 15.80 -3.94
N PRO A 355 2.83 16.54 -2.88
CA PRO A 355 3.80 16.83 -1.83
C PRO A 355 4.27 15.55 -1.15
N SER A 356 5.58 15.42 -0.91
CA SER A 356 6.10 14.27 -0.17
C SER A 356 5.77 14.29 1.33
N THR A 357 5.44 15.46 1.87
CA THR A 357 5.03 15.67 3.26
C THR A 357 4.07 16.86 3.36
N TYR A 358 3.19 16.87 4.37
CA TYR A 358 2.30 18.00 4.62
C TYR A 358 3.03 19.34 4.87
N VAL A 359 4.21 19.29 5.49
CA VAL A 359 4.98 20.50 5.81
C VAL A 359 5.53 21.22 4.58
N SER A 360 5.51 20.57 3.42
CA SER A 360 6.03 21.13 2.17
C SER A 360 5.23 22.34 1.65
N HIS A 361 3.94 22.45 2.02
CA HIS A 361 3.02 23.53 1.63
C HIS A 361 2.77 24.58 2.72
N ILE A 362 3.30 24.39 3.92
CA ILE A 362 3.07 25.33 5.01
C ILE A 362 3.86 26.62 4.75
N ASN A 363 3.14 27.74 4.74
CA ASN A 363 3.76 29.06 4.76
C ASN A 363 4.15 29.43 6.19
N LEU A 364 5.44 29.39 6.49
CA LEU A 364 5.94 29.65 7.83
C LEU A 364 5.72 31.10 8.30
N ASP A 365 5.60 32.06 7.37
CA ASP A 365 5.41 33.47 7.70
C ASP A 365 4.06 33.76 8.38
N ASP A 366 3.15 32.80 8.35
CA ASP A 366 1.80 32.90 8.89
C ASP A 366 1.74 32.39 10.35
N ILE A 367 2.83 31.79 10.81
CA ILE A 367 2.91 31.12 12.11
C ILE A 367 3.46 32.07 13.16
N ARG A 368 2.56 32.58 14.01
CA ARG A 368 2.92 33.48 15.13
C ARG A 368 3.52 32.75 16.32
N ASP A 369 3.13 31.49 16.54
CA ASP A 369 3.69 30.69 17.62
C ASP A 369 5.14 30.31 17.27
N LYS A 370 6.09 30.86 18.03
CA LYS A 370 7.52 30.66 17.79
C LYS A 370 7.94 29.19 17.89
N ARG A 371 7.36 28.40 18.81
CA ARG A 371 7.70 26.98 18.96
C ARG A 371 7.19 26.18 17.78
N LEU A 372 5.96 26.46 17.35
CA LEU A 372 5.37 25.83 16.17
C LEU A 372 6.15 26.21 14.89
N TYR A 373 6.52 27.48 14.75
CA TYR A 373 7.36 27.97 13.66
C TYR A 373 8.70 27.22 13.60
N GLU A 374 9.42 27.14 14.72
CA GLU A 374 10.72 26.45 14.78
C GLU A 374 10.59 24.95 14.46
N SER A 375 9.53 24.30 14.94
CA SER A 375 9.24 22.88 14.66
C SER A 375 8.94 22.63 13.18
N LEU A 376 8.09 23.45 12.57
CA LEU A 376 7.69 23.31 11.17
C LEU A 376 8.81 23.72 10.22
N LYS A 377 9.58 24.76 10.55
CA LYS A 377 10.79 25.15 9.82
C LYS A 377 11.81 24.01 9.80
N LYS A 378 12.10 23.42 10.95
CA LYS A 378 12.99 22.25 11.04
C LYS A 378 12.49 21.09 10.18
N SER A 379 11.18 20.88 10.13
CA SER A 379 10.57 19.82 9.32
C SER A 379 10.64 20.13 7.82
N GLN A 380 10.40 21.38 7.42
CA GLN A 380 10.47 21.85 6.04
C GLN A 380 11.92 21.86 5.52
N ASP A 381 12.88 22.28 6.33
CA ASP A 381 14.32 22.27 6.00
C ASP A 381 14.88 20.85 5.80
N ARG A 382 14.21 19.84 6.36
CA ARG A 382 14.54 18.42 6.14
C ARG A 382 14.02 17.88 4.81
N VAL A 383 13.02 18.53 4.19
CA VAL A 383 12.40 18.02 2.95
C VAL A 383 13.38 18.21 1.78
N PRO A 384 13.92 17.12 1.20
CA PRO A 384 14.89 17.23 0.14
C PRO A 384 14.24 17.77 -1.13
N LYS A 385 14.91 18.72 -1.80
CA LYS A 385 14.37 19.35 -3.03
C LYS A 385 14.08 18.33 -4.14
N SER A 386 14.91 17.29 -4.25
CA SER A 386 14.79 16.28 -5.30
C SER A 386 13.55 15.38 -5.18
N ILE A 387 12.94 15.30 -4.00
CA ILE A 387 11.73 14.51 -3.75
C ILE A 387 10.62 15.35 -3.11
N ARG A 388 10.65 16.68 -3.30
CA ARG A 388 9.62 17.58 -2.78
C ARG A 388 8.24 17.22 -3.33
N THR A 389 8.20 16.85 -4.61
CA THR A 389 7.02 16.40 -5.33
C THR A 389 7.15 14.90 -5.66
N SER A 390 6.70 14.04 -4.75
CA SER A 390 6.73 12.60 -4.92
C SER A 390 5.71 11.92 -4.04
N ILE A 391 5.10 10.84 -4.54
CA ILE A 391 4.29 9.94 -3.72
C ILE A 391 5.06 9.46 -2.48
N SER A 392 4.33 9.28 -1.39
CA SER A 392 4.82 8.74 -0.11
C SER A 392 4.90 7.21 -0.09
N GLY A 393 4.29 6.55 -1.08
CA GLY A 393 4.19 5.11 -1.10
C GLY A 393 3.37 4.58 -2.26
N TYR A 394 3.34 3.27 -2.39
CA TYR A 394 2.41 2.60 -3.29
C TYR A 394 2.13 1.17 -2.84
N ASP A 395 0.99 0.65 -3.26
CA ASP A 395 0.62 -0.75 -3.18
C ASP A 395 0.30 -1.26 -4.58
N ILE A 396 0.84 -2.43 -4.95
CA ILE A 396 0.51 -3.11 -6.20
C ILE A 396 0.24 -4.58 -5.94
N PHE A 397 -0.93 -5.04 -6.39
CA PHE A 397 -1.38 -6.41 -6.19
C PHE A 397 -1.62 -7.11 -7.53
N LYS A 398 -1.06 -8.32 -7.64
CA LYS A 398 -1.29 -9.23 -8.75
C LYS A 398 -2.61 -9.97 -8.51
N MET A 399 -3.58 -9.74 -9.36
CA MET A 399 -4.89 -10.39 -9.28
C MET A 399 -4.84 -11.80 -9.88
N PRO A 400 -5.63 -12.74 -9.33
CA PRO A 400 -5.81 -14.04 -9.97
C PRO A 400 -6.52 -13.89 -11.31
N ARG A 401 -6.39 -14.92 -12.14
CA ARG A 401 -7.02 -15.01 -13.45
C ARG A 401 -8.19 -15.97 -13.39
N ASP A 402 -9.29 -15.57 -13.97
CA ASP A 402 -10.40 -16.46 -14.32
C ASP A 402 -10.25 -16.98 -15.77
N GLN A 403 -10.93 -18.08 -16.06
CA GLN A 403 -10.98 -18.69 -17.39
C GLN A 403 -11.63 -17.76 -18.42
N GLU A 404 -12.59 -16.93 -18.00
CA GLU A 404 -13.32 -16.01 -18.89
C GLU A 404 -12.57 -14.69 -19.15
N ASP A 405 -11.57 -14.34 -18.33
CA ASP A 405 -10.85 -13.06 -18.42
C ASP A 405 -10.20 -12.82 -19.80
N GLU A 406 -10.17 -11.58 -20.28
CA GLU A 406 -9.51 -11.18 -21.54
C GLU A 406 -8.02 -11.53 -21.61
N SER A 407 -7.50 -11.89 -22.79
CA SER A 407 -6.13 -12.39 -22.97
C SER A 407 -5.05 -11.46 -22.43
N ASP A 408 -5.26 -10.15 -22.50
CA ASP A 408 -4.20 -9.16 -22.29
C ASP A 408 -4.09 -8.71 -20.83
N GLY A 409 -5.10 -9.05 -20.00
CA GLY A 409 -5.20 -8.58 -18.62
C GLY A 409 -5.54 -7.08 -18.57
N PHE A 410 -5.34 -6.46 -17.40
CA PHE A 410 -5.58 -5.03 -17.22
C PHE A 410 -4.67 -4.43 -16.16
N LEU A 411 -4.60 -3.10 -16.18
CA LEU A 411 -3.90 -2.31 -15.19
C LEU A 411 -4.76 -1.10 -14.81
N THR A 412 -5.12 -0.97 -13.54
CA THR A 412 -5.81 0.24 -13.04
C THR A 412 -5.05 0.86 -11.90
N ALA A 413 -5.10 2.19 -11.83
CA ALA A 413 -4.53 2.96 -10.75
C ALA A 413 -5.62 3.73 -9.99
N SER A 414 -5.46 3.84 -8.69
CA SER A 414 -6.03 4.93 -7.90
C SER A 414 -4.92 5.52 -7.04
N PHE A 415 -5.23 6.58 -6.31
CA PHE A 415 -4.35 7.08 -5.27
C PHE A 415 -5.15 7.40 -4.02
N THR A 416 -4.48 7.32 -2.87
CA THR A 416 -5.08 7.47 -1.55
C THR A 416 -4.28 8.43 -0.71
N SER A 417 -4.85 8.80 0.43
CA SER A 417 -4.17 9.64 1.40
C SER A 417 -2.86 8.99 1.87
N GLY A 418 -1.73 9.67 1.67
CA GLY A 418 -0.38 9.27 2.08
C GLY A 418 -0.07 9.59 3.54
N THR A 419 -1.09 9.99 4.28
CA THR A 419 -1.02 10.72 5.54
C THR A 419 -0.97 9.76 6.71
N VAL A 420 -1.70 8.66 6.58
CA VAL A 420 -1.57 7.46 7.41
C VAL A 420 -0.28 6.76 7.03
N SER A 421 0.80 7.18 7.68
CA SER A 421 2.19 6.84 7.36
C SER A 421 2.54 5.34 7.39
N HIS A 422 1.63 4.43 7.74
CA HIS A 422 1.98 3.03 8.01
C HIS A 422 0.94 1.98 7.61
N SER A 423 -0.18 2.33 6.98
CA SER A 423 -1.22 1.33 6.67
C SER A 423 -0.92 0.58 5.37
N SER A 424 -0.05 -0.43 5.41
CA SER A 424 -0.14 -1.50 4.42
C SER A 424 -1.40 -2.34 4.68
N PRO A 425 -1.93 -3.08 3.70
CA PRO A 425 -3.04 -3.98 3.96
C PRO A 425 -2.75 -4.99 5.08
N ARG A 426 -1.50 -5.44 5.24
CA ARG A 426 -1.12 -6.27 6.39
C ARG A 426 -1.26 -5.54 7.71
N TYR A 427 -0.73 -4.32 7.82
CA TYR A 427 -0.88 -3.53 9.04
C TYR A 427 -2.36 -3.37 9.42
N VAL A 428 -3.23 -3.12 8.45
CA VAL A 428 -4.69 -3.04 8.67
C VAL A 428 -5.24 -4.38 9.19
N MET A 429 -4.89 -5.51 8.56
CA MET A 429 -5.28 -6.84 9.04
C MET A 429 -4.79 -7.12 10.46
N ASP A 430 -3.53 -6.81 10.76
CA ASP A 430 -2.92 -7.02 12.07
C ASP A 430 -3.71 -6.27 13.15
N ARG A 431 -4.06 -5.00 12.89
CA ARG A 431 -4.84 -4.17 13.80
C ARG A 431 -6.26 -4.71 14.02
N ILE A 432 -6.92 -5.19 12.98
CA ILE A 432 -8.27 -5.77 13.10
C ILE A 432 -8.23 -7.05 13.94
N VAL A 433 -7.26 -7.95 13.70
CA VAL A 433 -7.13 -9.19 14.48
C VAL A 433 -6.77 -8.90 15.94
N GLU A 434 -5.89 -7.93 16.20
CA GLU A 434 -5.54 -7.47 17.56
C GLU A 434 -6.77 -6.94 18.31
N LYS A 435 -7.58 -6.08 17.66
CA LYS A 435 -8.79 -5.56 18.28
C LYS A 435 -9.86 -6.61 18.52
N TRP A 436 -10.04 -7.51 17.56
CA TRP A 436 -10.99 -8.59 17.71
C TRP A 436 -10.66 -9.52 18.88
N ILE A 437 -9.37 -9.88 19.08
CA ILE A 437 -9.01 -10.75 20.20
C ILE A 437 -9.12 -10.02 21.55
N GLU A 438 -8.82 -8.71 21.61
CA GLU A 438 -9.05 -7.89 22.81
C GLU A 438 -10.51 -7.99 23.27
N CYS A 439 -11.47 -7.88 22.35
CA CYS A 439 -12.90 -7.99 22.67
C CYS A 439 -13.37 -9.41 23.03
N CYS A 440 -12.65 -10.46 22.61
CA CYS A 440 -13.01 -11.85 22.90
C CYS A 440 -12.50 -12.36 24.26
N ASP A 441 -11.57 -11.63 24.91
CA ASP A 441 -10.97 -12.02 26.19
C ASP A 441 -11.62 -11.33 27.41
N ASP A 442 -12.52 -10.35 27.18
CA ASP A 442 -13.40 -9.71 28.18
C ASP A 442 -14.70 -10.50 28.37
#